data_AF-A0ABD3MG58-F1
#
_entry.id   AF-A0ABD3MG58-F1
#
_cell.length_a   1.000
_cell.length_b   1.000
_cell.length_c   1.000
_cell.angle_alpha   90.00
_cell.angle_beta   90.00
_cell.angle_gamma   90.00
#
_symmetry.space_group_name_H-M   'P 1'
#
loop_
_entity.id
_entity.type
_entity.pdbx_description
1 polymer ?
#
loop_
_entity_poly.entity_id
_entity_poly.type
_entity_poly.pdbx_seq_one_letter_code
_entity_poly.pdbx_strand_id
1 'polypeptide(L)'
;MAETNSLKQRRGKKSNAPPEASASTPSEVNVNASQPPNTPLEQLRSAEERLIIARERTADLHAAWRGQLFRLSLLVVFVAMYQLQTSIAACIREIKDHDTKAATVTGVEAMQLIFGDSFSELLGVIISSLLAYFLAMSSSSTSAQADLNSLPYMVSSALTPVCLGFFFNSKSMGCLGEEETLNNTDTVDDRRHQFPAVVIYHTIVTFAFWFMKSGMQQCEDNVKLCTQSIQDIERMNKTTRSKSTNGPKKK
;
A
#
# COMPACT_ATOMS: atom_id res chain seq x y z
N MET A 1 -22.77 -29.44 25.96
CA MET A 1 -22.25 -28.62 27.07
C MET A 1 -20.82 -28.21 26.73
N ALA A 2 -20.60 -26.90 26.56
CA ALA A 2 -19.33 -26.14 26.46
C ALA A 2 -19.65 -24.86 25.64
N GLU A 3 -20.13 -23.81 26.29
CA GLU A 3 -19.38 -22.61 26.71
C GLU A 3 -18.86 -21.73 25.55
N THR A 4 -19.66 -20.69 25.24
CA THR A 4 -19.31 -19.54 24.41
C THR A 4 -18.88 -18.38 25.31
N ASN A 5 -17.60 -17.97 25.24
CA ASN A 5 -17.10 -16.75 25.89
C ASN A 5 -16.88 -15.65 24.85
N SER A 6 -17.90 -14.81 24.64
CA SER A 6 -17.82 -13.57 23.88
C SER A 6 -17.46 -12.39 24.80
N LEU A 7 -16.28 -11.81 24.60
CA LEU A 7 -15.79 -10.66 25.34
C LEU A 7 -16.47 -9.34 24.91
N LYS A 8 -17.43 -8.91 25.73
CA LYS A 8 -17.64 -7.56 26.28
C LYS A 8 -17.29 -6.35 25.39
N GLN A 9 -18.33 -5.83 24.71
CA GLN A 9 -18.39 -4.47 24.18
C GLN A 9 -18.87 -3.52 25.30
N ARG A 10 -18.00 -2.62 25.79
CA ARG A 10 -18.33 -1.66 26.86
C ARG A 10 -18.91 -0.38 26.24
N ARG A 11 -20.24 -0.32 26.11
CA ARG A 11 -21.01 0.89 25.76
C ARG A 11 -21.75 1.37 27.01
N GLY A 12 -21.41 2.57 27.49
CA GLY A 12 -22.18 3.30 28.50
C GLY A 12 -22.03 4.80 28.21
N LYS A 13 -22.98 5.68 28.49
CA LYS A 13 -24.34 5.57 29.06
C LYS A 13 -25.03 6.93 28.78
N LYS A 14 -26.31 6.91 28.40
CA LYS A 14 -27.21 8.09 28.23
C LYS A 14 -27.56 8.72 29.60
N SER A 15 -27.88 10.03 29.59
CA SER A 15 -28.92 10.73 30.38
C SER A 15 -28.60 12.25 30.34
N ASN A 16 -29.45 13.25 30.10
CA ASN A 16 -30.87 13.45 29.80
C ASN A 16 -31.00 14.88 29.22
N ALA A 17 -31.98 15.14 28.33
CA ALA A 17 -32.56 16.48 28.09
C ALA A 17 -33.90 16.59 28.88
N PRO A 18 -34.71 17.69 28.92
CA PRO A 18 -34.73 19.01 28.21
C PRO A 18 -35.06 20.19 29.23
N PRO A 19 -35.64 21.40 28.93
CA PRO A 19 -36.20 21.99 27.70
C PRO A 19 -35.87 23.49 27.40
N GLU A 20 -36.50 24.01 26.34
CA GLU A 20 -36.36 25.33 25.69
C GLU A 20 -36.77 26.58 26.49
N ALA A 21 -36.26 27.72 25.97
CA ALA A 21 -36.79 29.09 25.94
C ALA A 21 -36.59 30.01 27.16
N SER A 22 -35.69 31.00 27.02
CA SER A 22 -36.02 32.45 27.00
C SER A 22 -34.76 33.32 26.95
N ALA A 23 -34.86 34.43 26.21
CA ALA A 23 -33.84 35.43 26.00
C ALA A 23 -33.41 36.16 27.28
N SER A 24 -32.11 36.47 27.42
CA SER A 24 -31.60 37.73 27.99
C SER A 24 -30.06 37.79 27.98
N THR A 25 -29.55 38.83 27.30
CA THR A 25 -28.34 39.64 27.62
C THR A 25 -26.94 38.97 27.59
N PRO A 26 -25.93 39.58 26.90
CA PRO A 26 -24.59 39.03 26.81
C PRO A 26 -23.82 39.26 28.10
N SER A 27 -23.52 38.19 28.84
CA SER A 27 -22.52 38.23 29.90
C SER A 27 -21.13 38.08 29.29
N GLU A 28 -20.36 39.16 29.36
CA GLU A 28 -18.90 39.16 29.20
C GLU A 28 -18.28 38.07 30.07
N VAL A 29 -17.84 36.97 29.45
CA VAL A 29 -16.94 36.02 30.10
C VAL A 29 -15.52 36.49 29.84
N ASN A 30 -15.05 37.26 30.83
CA ASN A 30 -13.69 37.60 31.18
C ASN A 30 -12.65 36.53 30.74
N VAL A 31 -12.02 36.75 29.58
CA VAL A 31 -10.80 36.03 29.14
C VAL A 31 -9.63 36.64 29.91
N ASN A 32 -9.51 36.29 31.19
CA ASN A 32 -8.32 36.62 31.97
C ASN A 32 -7.96 35.46 32.90
N ALA A 33 -7.48 34.39 32.29
CA ALA A 33 -6.72 33.33 32.94
C ALA A 33 -5.39 33.15 32.19
N SER A 34 -4.45 34.04 32.51
CA SER A 34 -3.01 33.76 32.66
C SER A 34 -2.46 32.53 31.91
N GLN A 35 -2.26 32.66 30.60
CA GLN A 35 -1.16 31.98 29.92
C GLN A 35 -0.05 33.02 29.72
N PRO A 36 1.19 32.79 30.20
CA PRO A 36 2.30 33.64 29.80
C PRO A 36 2.38 33.62 28.26
N PRO A 37 2.77 34.73 27.61
CA PRO A 37 2.95 34.73 26.17
C PRO A 37 3.99 33.65 25.85
N ASN A 38 3.54 32.52 25.27
CA ASN A 38 4.42 31.41 24.93
C ASN A 38 5.58 31.98 24.12
N THR A 39 6.79 31.90 24.69
CA THR A 39 7.96 32.41 23.99
C THR A 39 8.09 31.68 22.66
N PRO A 40 8.59 32.32 21.58
CA PRO A 40 8.74 31.65 20.27
C PRO A 40 9.49 30.30 20.36
N LEU A 41 10.38 30.18 21.34
CA LEU A 41 11.13 28.98 21.65
C LEU A 41 10.27 27.87 22.28
N GLU A 42 9.34 28.20 23.19
CA GLU A 42 8.37 27.23 23.73
C GLU A 42 7.38 26.76 22.66
N GLN A 43 6.97 27.65 21.75
CA GLN A 43 6.13 27.27 20.60
C GLN A 43 6.84 26.27 19.68
N LEU A 44 8.12 26.49 19.41
CA LEU A 44 8.94 25.57 18.60
C LEU A 44 9.18 24.23 19.30
N ARG A 45 9.48 24.21 20.60
CA ARG A 45 9.62 22.95 21.35
C ARG A 45 8.31 22.16 21.38
N SER A 46 7.17 22.83 21.56
CA SER A 46 5.87 22.17 21.46
C SER A 46 5.57 21.65 20.05
N ALA A 47 6.01 22.37 19.02
CA ALA A 47 5.90 21.91 17.63
C ALA A 47 6.79 20.68 17.37
N GLU A 48 8.02 20.66 17.90
CA GLU A 48 8.95 19.52 17.81
C GLU A 48 8.36 18.27 18.46
N GLU A 49 7.84 18.36 19.69
CA GLU A 49 7.18 17.23 20.36
C GLU A 49 6.00 16.68 19.55
N ARG A 50 5.16 17.57 19.00
CA ARG A 50 4.04 17.16 18.14
C ARG A 50 4.51 16.48 16.85
N LEU A 51 5.61 16.95 16.25
CA LEU A 51 6.19 16.36 15.06
C LEU A 51 6.79 14.98 15.34
N ILE A 52 7.43 14.78 16.49
CA ILE A 52 7.94 13.46 16.91
C ILE A 52 6.78 12.47 17.08
N ILE A 53 5.72 12.85 17.79
CA ILE A 53 4.53 12.01 17.96
C ILE A 53 3.86 11.72 16.61
N ALA A 54 3.78 12.72 15.72
CA ALA A 54 3.22 12.53 14.39
C ALA A 54 4.06 11.56 13.53
N ARG A 55 5.40 11.61 13.65
CA ARG A 55 6.32 10.68 12.97
C ARG A 55 6.11 9.25 13.46
N GLU A 56 6.02 9.03 14.77
CA GLU A 56 5.77 7.70 15.34
C GLU A 56 4.43 7.13 14.87
N ARG A 57 3.35 7.93 14.94
CA ARG A 57 2.03 7.52 14.42
C ARG A 57 2.05 7.19 12.93
N THR A 58 2.84 7.92 12.15
CA THR A 58 3.01 7.67 10.72
C THR A 58 3.73 6.34 10.48
N ALA A 59 4.76 6.03 11.29
CA ALA A 59 5.46 4.75 11.22
C ALA A 59 4.54 3.57 11.57
N ASP A 60 3.72 3.69 12.62
CA ASP A 60 2.73 2.68 12.99
C ASP A 60 1.68 2.47 11.90
N LEU A 61 1.18 3.57 11.32
CA LEU A 61 0.22 3.52 10.22
C LEU A 61 0.83 2.81 8.99
N HIS A 62 2.10 3.11 8.65
CA HIS A 62 2.79 2.44 7.56
C HIS A 62 3.00 0.95 7.84
N ALA A 63 3.31 0.56 9.08
CA ALA A 63 3.42 -0.85 9.46
C ALA A 63 2.08 -1.59 9.31
N ALA A 64 0.99 -0.99 9.76
CA ALA A 64 -0.36 -1.54 9.57
C ALA A 64 -0.73 -1.68 8.09
N TRP A 65 -0.43 -0.66 7.26
CA TRP A 65 -0.66 -0.71 5.82
C TRP A 65 0.12 -1.81 5.12
N ARG A 66 1.40 -1.98 5.46
CA ARG A 66 2.22 -3.09 4.92
C ARG A 66 1.64 -4.45 5.27
N GLY A 67 1.14 -4.62 6.50
CA GLY A 67 0.45 -5.84 6.91
C GLY A 67 -0.82 -6.12 6.10
N GLN A 68 -1.62 -5.09 5.79
CA GLN A 68 -2.80 -5.25 4.94
C GLN A 68 -2.44 -5.54 3.48
N LEU A 69 -1.43 -4.86 2.93
CA LEU A 69 -0.92 -5.15 1.60
C LEU A 69 -0.46 -6.61 1.52
N PHE A 70 0.32 -7.10 2.49
CA PHE A 70 0.71 -8.52 2.54
C PHE A 70 -0.48 -9.47 2.52
N ARG A 71 -1.52 -9.24 3.33
CA ARG A 71 -2.73 -10.09 3.32
C ARG A 71 -3.44 -10.09 1.97
N LEU A 72 -3.53 -8.92 1.32
CA LEU A 72 -4.07 -8.80 -0.02
C LEU A 72 -3.20 -9.54 -1.07
N SER A 73 -1.88 -9.55 -0.90
CA SER A 73 -0.98 -10.27 -1.82
C SER A 73 -1.26 -11.77 -1.84
N LEU A 74 -1.58 -12.37 -0.70
CA LEU A 74 -1.94 -13.79 -0.62
C LEU A 74 -3.22 -14.07 -1.41
N LEU A 75 -4.22 -13.19 -1.30
CA LEU A 75 -5.45 -13.28 -2.09
C LEU A 75 -5.15 -13.17 -3.59
N VAL A 76 -4.27 -12.25 -4.00
CA VAL A 76 -3.88 -12.09 -5.40
C VAL A 76 -3.13 -13.31 -5.93
N VAL A 77 -2.31 -13.99 -5.12
CA VAL A 77 -1.70 -15.27 -5.48
C VAL A 77 -2.78 -16.33 -5.76
N PHE A 78 -3.80 -16.44 -4.91
CA PHE A 78 -4.93 -17.36 -5.16
C PHE A 78 -5.67 -17.02 -6.46
N VAL A 79 -5.91 -15.74 -6.72
CA VAL A 79 -6.57 -15.29 -7.97
C VAL A 79 -5.70 -15.64 -9.19
N ALA A 80 -4.39 -15.39 -9.13
CA ALA A 80 -3.48 -15.73 -10.23
C ALA A 80 -3.42 -17.25 -10.48
N MET A 81 -3.37 -18.05 -9.42
CA MET A 81 -3.43 -19.51 -9.54
C MET A 81 -4.74 -20.00 -10.14
N TYR A 82 -5.87 -19.38 -9.77
CA TYR A 82 -7.17 -19.69 -10.35
C TYR A 82 -7.24 -19.32 -11.85
N GLN A 83 -6.70 -18.17 -12.24
CA GLN A 83 -6.60 -17.79 -13.66
C GLN A 83 -5.75 -18.78 -14.45
N LEU A 84 -4.60 -19.19 -13.92
CA LEU A 84 -3.73 -20.20 -14.54
C LEU A 84 -4.45 -21.56 -14.70
N GLN A 85 -5.13 -22.03 -13.66
CA GLN A 85 -5.90 -23.28 -13.72
C GLN A 85 -7.02 -23.21 -14.77
N THR A 86 -7.69 -22.07 -14.87
CA THR A 86 -8.78 -21.86 -15.84
C THR A 86 -8.25 -21.86 -17.27
N SER A 87 -7.13 -21.18 -17.53
CA SER A 87 -6.47 -21.15 -18.83
C SER A 87 -6.00 -22.55 -19.27
N ILE A 88 -5.30 -23.28 -18.40
CA ILE A 88 -4.83 -24.64 -18.69
C ILE A 88 -6.03 -25.57 -18.96
N ALA A 89 -7.08 -25.50 -18.15
CA ALA A 89 -8.27 -26.33 -18.34
C ALA A 89 -9.00 -26.00 -19.66
N ALA A 90 -9.01 -24.73 -20.09
CA ALA A 90 -9.56 -24.34 -21.38
C ALA A 90 -8.76 -24.94 -22.54
N CYS A 91 -7.44 -24.78 -22.56
CA CYS A 91 -6.56 -25.32 -23.61
C CYS A 91 -6.59 -26.86 -23.66
N ILE A 92 -6.65 -27.57 -22.53
CA ILE A 92 -6.80 -29.04 -22.53
C ILE A 92 -8.12 -29.48 -23.18
N ARG A 93 -9.24 -28.75 -22.94
CA ARG A 93 -10.52 -29.07 -23.59
C ARG A 93 -10.45 -28.85 -25.10
N GLU A 94 -9.78 -27.79 -25.55
CA GLU A 94 -9.59 -27.48 -26.97
C GLU A 94 -8.74 -28.54 -27.68
N ILE A 95 -7.61 -28.93 -27.08
CA ILE A 95 -6.77 -30.03 -27.60
C ILE A 95 -7.58 -31.32 -27.70
N LYS A 96 -8.36 -31.65 -26.67
CA LYS A 96 -9.19 -32.86 -26.66
C LYS A 96 -10.28 -32.82 -27.74
N ASP A 97 -10.92 -31.66 -27.94
CA ASP A 97 -11.95 -31.50 -28.97
C ASP A 97 -11.33 -31.62 -30.38
N HIS A 98 -10.15 -31.04 -30.60
CA HIS A 98 -9.42 -31.15 -31.87
C HIS A 98 -8.93 -32.58 -32.14
N ASP A 99 -8.43 -33.29 -31.12
CA ASP A 99 -8.02 -34.69 -31.20
C ASP A 99 -9.18 -35.61 -31.64
N THR A 100 -10.40 -35.33 -31.17
CA THR A 100 -11.60 -36.07 -31.60
C THR A 100 -12.07 -35.75 -33.02
N LYS A 101 -11.64 -34.63 -33.61
CA LYS A 101 -12.21 -34.09 -34.86
C LYS A 101 -11.26 -34.11 -36.06
N ALA A 102 -9.95 -33.96 -35.86
CA ALA A 102 -9.04 -33.66 -36.97
C ALA A 102 -7.74 -34.49 -36.97
N ALA A 103 -6.99 -34.52 -35.86
CA ALA A 103 -5.71 -35.23 -35.79
C ALA A 103 -5.23 -35.43 -34.35
N THR A 104 -4.54 -36.55 -34.10
CA THR A 104 -3.91 -36.86 -32.81
C THR A 104 -2.72 -35.97 -32.53
N VAL A 105 -2.85 -35.07 -31.56
CA VAL A 105 -1.75 -34.24 -31.03
C VAL A 105 -0.88 -35.10 -30.11
N THR A 106 0.43 -35.08 -30.31
CA THR A 106 1.35 -35.84 -29.44
C THR A 106 1.43 -35.20 -28.05
N GLY A 107 1.70 -35.99 -27.00
CA GLY A 107 1.74 -35.48 -25.62
C GLY A 107 2.80 -34.38 -25.39
N VAL A 108 3.88 -34.36 -26.17
CA VAL A 108 4.92 -33.33 -26.10
C VAL A 108 4.44 -32.02 -26.74
N GLU A 109 3.78 -32.09 -27.90
CA GLU A 109 3.19 -30.93 -28.56
C GLU A 109 2.05 -30.33 -27.73
N ALA A 110 1.21 -31.16 -27.11
CA ALA A 110 0.15 -30.72 -26.22
C ALA A 110 0.71 -29.90 -25.04
N MET A 111 1.82 -30.34 -24.43
CA MET A 111 2.48 -29.58 -23.38
C MET A 111 3.03 -28.24 -23.87
N GLN A 112 3.64 -28.22 -25.06
CA GLN A 112 4.18 -26.98 -25.63
C GLN A 112 3.07 -25.95 -25.90
N LEU A 113 1.91 -26.41 -26.39
CA LEU A 113 0.73 -25.56 -26.61
C LEU A 113 0.17 -25.01 -25.30
N ILE A 114 0.03 -25.85 -24.26
CA ILE A 114 -0.47 -25.42 -22.94
C ILE A 114 0.44 -24.35 -22.33
N PHE A 115 1.77 -24.54 -22.40
CA PHE A 115 2.72 -23.56 -21.86
C PHE A 115 2.78 -22.28 -22.70
N GLY A 116 2.57 -22.38 -24.02
CA GLY A 116 2.48 -21.21 -24.90
C GLY A 116 1.25 -20.35 -24.59
N ASP A 117 0.07 -20.98 -24.50
CA ASP A 117 -1.21 -20.33 -24.26
C ASP A 117 -1.29 -19.71 -22.85
N SER A 118 -0.80 -20.44 -21.84
CA SER A 118 -0.91 -20.04 -20.42
C SER A 118 0.32 -19.27 -19.89
N PHE A 119 1.21 -18.79 -20.77
CA PHE A 119 2.46 -18.15 -20.35
C PHE A 119 2.22 -16.84 -19.59
N SER A 120 1.25 -16.03 -20.01
CA SER A 120 0.89 -14.77 -19.35
C SER A 120 0.39 -14.99 -17.92
N GLU A 121 -0.40 -16.02 -17.71
CA GLU A 121 -1.01 -16.42 -16.44
C GLU A 121 0.05 -17.01 -15.52
N LEU A 122 0.98 -17.80 -16.06
CA LEU A 122 2.15 -18.31 -15.34
C LEU A 122 3.05 -17.17 -14.86
N LEU A 123 3.33 -16.19 -15.72
CA LEU A 123 4.03 -14.96 -15.33
C LEU A 123 3.28 -14.24 -14.20
N GLY A 124 1.94 -14.22 -14.25
CA GLY A 124 1.15 -13.61 -13.19
C GLY A 124 1.27 -14.31 -11.82
N VAL A 125 1.38 -15.64 -11.81
CA VAL A 125 1.67 -16.43 -10.59
C VAL A 125 3.08 -16.12 -10.06
N ILE A 126 4.08 -16.02 -10.94
CA ILE A 126 5.46 -15.67 -10.56
C ILE A 126 5.51 -14.26 -9.97
N ILE A 127 4.92 -13.27 -10.65
CA ILE A 127 4.89 -11.88 -10.22
C ILE A 127 4.19 -11.76 -8.85
N SER A 128 3.00 -12.37 -8.70
CA SER A 128 2.24 -12.32 -7.44
C SER A 128 2.99 -12.98 -6.28
N SER A 129 3.68 -14.10 -6.52
CA SER A 129 4.52 -14.76 -5.52
C SER A 129 5.73 -13.91 -5.11
N LEU A 130 6.38 -13.26 -6.07
CA LEU A 130 7.49 -12.33 -5.81
C LEU A 130 7.03 -11.10 -5.02
N LEU A 131 5.86 -10.54 -5.33
CA LEU A 131 5.24 -9.45 -4.57
C LEU A 131 4.90 -9.88 -3.14
N ALA A 132 4.33 -11.06 -2.95
CA ALA A 132 4.05 -11.61 -1.62
C ALA A 132 5.33 -11.81 -0.81
N TYR A 133 6.39 -12.32 -1.45
CA TYR A 133 7.70 -12.49 -0.83
C TYR A 133 8.34 -11.13 -0.46
N PHE A 134 8.28 -10.14 -1.35
CA PHE A 134 8.70 -8.77 -1.08
C PHE A 134 7.97 -8.19 0.15
N LEU A 135 6.65 -8.35 0.22
CA LEU A 135 5.84 -7.84 1.32
C LEU A 135 6.08 -8.60 2.64
N ALA A 136 6.31 -9.92 2.59
CA ALA A 136 6.68 -10.70 3.76
C ALA A 136 8.03 -10.26 4.33
N MET A 137 9.03 -10.05 3.46
CA MET A 137 10.33 -9.51 3.84
C MET A 137 10.23 -8.08 4.37
N SER A 138 9.34 -7.28 3.79
CA SER A 138 9.04 -5.92 4.28
C SER A 138 8.36 -5.90 5.64
N SER A 139 7.65 -6.96 6.02
CA SER A 139 6.96 -7.06 7.30
C SER A 139 7.86 -7.55 8.43
N SER A 140 8.96 -8.24 8.12
CA SER A 140 9.90 -8.80 9.12
C SER A 140 11.10 -7.91 9.38
N SER A 141 11.51 -7.08 8.43
CA SER A 141 12.59 -6.11 8.65
C SER A 141 12.17 -5.02 9.63
N THR A 142 12.77 -5.02 10.81
CA THR A 142 12.71 -3.94 11.80
C THR A 142 13.33 -2.63 11.27
N SER A 143 14.12 -2.71 10.20
CA SER A 143 14.60 -1.53 9.50
C SER A 143 13.53 -1.01 8.54
N ALA A 144 13.24 0.28 8.62
CA ALA A 144 12.27 1.01 7.80
C ALA A 144 12.62 1.08 6.29
N GLN A 145 13.49 0.20 5.78
CA GLN A 145 14.06 0.20 4.44
C GLN A 145 13.76 -1.08 3.65
N ALA A 146 12.52 -1.57 3.72
CA ALA A 146 12.01 -2.35 2.60
C ALA A 146 11.76 -1.38 1.42
N ASP A 147 12.85 -1.02 0.75
CA ASP A 147 12.83 -0.12 -0.39
C ASP A 147 12.36 -0.86 -1.65
N LEU A 148 11.78 -0.10 -2.59
CA LEU A 148 11.49 -0.53 -3.96
C LEU A 148 12.76 -1.00 -4.72
N ASN A 149 13.93 -0.97 -4.09
CA ASN A 149 15.19 -1.49 -4.62
C ASN A 149 15.45 -2.95 -4.24
N SER A 150 14.53 -3.60 -3.52
CA SER A 150 14.68 -5.02 -3.20
C SER A 150 14.62 -5.87 -4.47
N LEU A 151 15.48 -6.89 -4.54
CA LEU A 151 15.55 -7.81 -5.67
C LEU A 151 14.18 -8.43 -6.07
N PRO A 152 13.33 -8.93 -5.15
CA PRO A 152 12.04 -9.49 -5.55
C PRO A 152 11.09 -8.45 -6.16
N TYR A 153 11.13 -7.20 -5.67
CA TYR A 153 10.34 -6.12 -6.27
C TYR A 153 10.90 -5.70 -7.64
N MET A 154 12.22 -5.63 -7.80
CA MET A 154 12.84 -5.29 -9.09
C MET A 154 12.51 -6.34 -10.17
N VAL A 155 12.61 -7.62 -9.83
CA VAL A 155 12.30 -8.72 -10.77
C VAL A 155 10.81 -8.69 -11.13
N SER A 156 9.90 -8.57 -10.16
CA SER A 156 8.46 -8.45 -10.45
C SER A 156 8.14 -7.21 -11.31
N SER A 157 8.82 -6.08 -11.08
CA SER A 157 8.64 -4.86 -11.88
C SER A 157 9.12 -5.03 -13.32
N ALA A 158 10.22 -5.75 -13.56
CA ALA A 158 10.70 -6.06 -14.90
C ALA A 158 9.77 -7.06 -15.63
N LEU A 159 9.18 -8.01 -14.90
CA LEU A 159 8.27 -9.01 -15.45
C LEU A 159 6.86 -8.45 -15.77
N THR A 160 6.44 -7.38 -15.10
CA THR A 160 5.13 -6.76 -15.29
C THR A 160 4.86 -6.28 -16.74
N PRO A 161 5.75 -5.49 -17.38
CA PRO A 161 5.56 -5.09 -18.78
C PRO A 161 5.66 -6.28 -19.74
N VAL A 162 6.47 -7.29 -19.42
CA VAL A 162 6.56 -8.53 -20.20
C VAL A 162 5.22 -9.28 -20.15
N CYS A 163 4.65 -9.46 -18.96
CA CYS A 163 3.33 -10.07 -18.77
C CYS A 163 2.23 -9.30 -19.53
N LEU A 164 2.23 -7.97 -19.49
CA LEU A 164 1.31 -7.14 -20.29
C LEU A 164 1.51 -7.33 -21.80
N GLY A 165 2.76 -7.35 -22.28
CA GLY A 165 3.07 -7.57 -23.69
C GLY A 165 2.58 -8.92 -24.19
N PHE A 166 2.81 -9.98 -23.41
CA PHE A 166 2.28 -11.30 -23.71
C PHE A 166 0.75 -11.35 -23.64
N PHE A 167 0.12 -10.74 -22.63
CA PHE A 167 -1.34 -10.69 -22.53
C PHE A 167 -2.02 -10.03 -23.73
N PHE A 168 -1.49 -8.91 -24.23
CA PHE A 168 -2.04 -8.26 -25.42
C PHE A 168 -1.79 -9.05 -26.70
N ASN A 169 -0.72 -9.86 -26.75
CA ASN A 169 -0.42 -10.73 -27.87
C ASN A 169 -1.30 -11.99 -27.85
N SER A 170 -1.43 -12.64 -26.70
CA SER A 170 -2.20 -13.88 -26.52
C SER A 170 -3.70 -13.67 -26.67
N LYS A 171 -4.24 -12.48 -26.33
CA LYS A 171 -5.65 -12.15 -26.57
C LYS A 171 -6.09 -12.34 -28.04
N SER A 172 -5.15 -12.36 -28.99
CA SER A 172 -5.45 -12.52 -30.42
C SER A 172 -5.44 -13.97 -30.92
N MET A 173 -5.09 -14.96 -30.08
CA MET A 173 -4.89 -16.35 -30.53
C MET A 173 -5.47 -17.36 -29.54
N GLY A 174 -6.13 -18.41 -30.06
CA GLY A 174 -6.49 -19.59 -29.26
C GLY A 174 -5.28 -20.50 -28.94
N CYS A 175 -5.48 -21.55 -28.16
CA CYS A 175 -4.42 -22.49 -27.74
C CYS A 175 -3.78 -23.20 -28.93
N LEU A 176 -4.54 -23.47 -30.00
CA LEU A 176 -4.02 -24.04 -31.24
C LEU A 176 -3.46 -23.01 -32.23
N GLY A 177 -3.43 -21.71 -31.88
CA GLY A 177 -2.95 -20.64 -32.76
C GLY A 177 -3.91 -20.32 -33.91
N GLU A 178 -5.12 -20.89 -33.90
CA GLU A 178 -6.19 -20.47 -34.80
C GLU A 178 -6.71 -19.11 -34.34
N GLU A 179 -6.77 -18.15 -35.26
CA GLU A 179 -7.44 -16.86 -35.06
C GLU A 179 -8.91 -17.18 -34.75
N GLU A 180 -9.45 -16.70 -33.62
CA GLU A 180 -10.84 -16.97 -33.23
C GLU A 180 -11.79 -16.54 -34.35
N THR A 181 -12.16 -17.46 -35.24
CA THR A 181 -13.23 -17.22 -36.19
C THR A 181 -14.52 -17.15 -35.39
N LEU A 182 -15.01 -15.91 -35.27
CA LEU A 182 -16.16 -15.34 -34.57
C LEU A 182 -17.53 -16.05 -34.72
N ASN A 183 -17.58 -17.34 -35.01
CA ASN A 183 -18.75 -17.97 -35.60
C ASN A 183 -19.34 -19.18 -34.87
N ASN A 184 -18.85 -19.59 -33.69
CA ASN A 184 -19.61 -20.56 -32.90
C ASN A 184 -19.44 -20.40 -31.38
N THR A 185 -20.60 -20.30 -30.73
CA THR A 185 -20.87 -20.46 -29.30
C THR A 185 -20.37 -19.36 -28.35
N ASP A 186 -21.23 -18.35 -28.24
CA ASP A 186 -21.52 -17.63 -26.99
C ASP A 186 -21.30 -18.52 -25.75
N THR A 187 -20.62 -17.95 -24.74
CA THR A 187 -20.57 -18.31 -23.30
C THR A 187 -19.29 -18.91 -22.70
N VAL A 188 -18.30 -19.36 -23.47
CA VAL A 188 -17.10 -20.01 -22.86
C VAL A 188 -15.80 -19.19 -22.96
N ASP A 189 -15.59 -18.40 -24.01
CA ASP A 189 -14.28 -17.74 -24.26
C ASP A 189 -14.06 -16.40 -23.55
N ASP A 190 -15.11 -15.74 -23.06
CA ASP A 190 -14.99 -14.41 -22.42
C ASP A 190 -14.27 -14.45 -21.05
N ARG A 191 -13.86 -15.65 -20.59
CA ARG A 191 -13.12 -15.87 -19.34
C ARG A 191 -11.70 -16.41 -19.53
N ARG A 192 -11.28 -16.66 -20.76
CA ARG A 192 -10.02 -17.36 -21.04
C ARG A 192 -8.78 -16.55 -20.64
N HIS A 193 -8.74 -15.29 -21.07
CA HIS A 193 -7.66 -14.35 -20.72
C HIS A 193 -8.25 -13.14 -19.98
N GLN A 194 -8.45 -13.29 -18.67
CA GLN A 194 -8.84 -12.17 -17.82
C GLN A 194 -7.66 -11.21 -17.64
N PHE A 195 -7.95 -9.91 -17.54
CA PHE A 195 -6.89 -8.93 -17.29
C PHE A 195 -6.08 -9.33 -16.04
N PRO A 196 -4.74 -9.35 -16.10
CA PRO A 196 -3.93 -9.87 -15.00
C PRO A 196 -4.11 -9.00 -13.75
N ALA A 197 -4.85 -9.52 -12.76
CA ALA A 197 -5.13 -8.81 -11.50
C ALA A 197 -3.83 -8.44 -10.76
N VAL A 198 -2.79 -9.22 -10.98
CA VAL A 198 -1.43 -8.98 -10.48
C VAL A 198 -0.83 -7.65 -10.95
N VAL A 199 -1.14 -7.19 -12.16
CA VAL A 199 -0.62 -5.92 -12.69
C VAL A 199 -1.25 -4.75 -11.94
N ILE A 200 -2.57 -4.77 -11.75
CA ILE A 200 -3.26 -3.77 -10.92
C ILE A 200 -2.68 -3.79 -9.51
N TYR A 201 -2.51 -4.97 -8.93
CA TYR A 201 -1.97 -5.09 -7.59
C TYR A 201 -0.52 -4.58 -7.47
N HIS A 202 0.35 -4.85 -8.45
CA HIS A 202 1.70 -4.31 -8.51
C HIS A 202 1.69 -2.78 -8.51
N THR A 203 0.79 -2.14 -9.29
CA THR A 203 0.67 -0.67 -9.28
C THR A 203 0.25 -0.15 -7.90
N ILE A 204 -0.72 -0.79 -7.25
CA ILE A 204 -1.17 -0.41 -5.90
C ILE A 204 -0.01 -0.48 -4.90
N VAL A 205 0.75 -1.59 -4.92
CA VAL A 205 1.92 -1.76 -4.04
C VAL A 205 2.97 -0.67 -4.32
N THR A 206 3.25 -0.39 -5.60
CA THR A 206 4.20 0.64 -6.02
C THR A 206 3.83 2.02 -5.49
N PHE A 207 2.59 2.45 -5.73
CA PHE A 207 2.11 3.75 -5.25
C PHE A 207 2.08 3.83 -3.72
N ALA A 208 1.66 2.76 -3.04
CA ALA A 208 1.61 2.73 -1.59
C ALA A 208 3.01 2.87 -0.97
N PHE A 209 4.00 2.13 -1.48
CA PHE A 209 5.38 2.22 -0.99
C PHE A 209 6.04 3.56 -1.34
N TRP A 210 5.77 4.10 -2.52
CA TRP A 210 6.22 5.43 -2.89
C TRP A 210 5.64 6.52 -1.95
N PHE A 211 4.33 6.46 -1.68
CA PHE A 211 3.67 7.39 -0.75
C PHE A 211 4.21 7.25 0.67
N MET A 212 4.35 6.03 1.18
CA MET A 212 4.93 5.78 2.51
C MET A 212 6.35 6.32 2.64
N LYS A 213 7.17 6.17 1.59
CA LYS A 213 8.53 6.73 1.54
C LYS A 213 8.52 8.26 1.53
N SER A 214 7.72 8.86 0.65
CA SER A 214 7.60 10.31 0.54
C SER A 214 7.07 10.94 1.83
N GLY A 215 6.06 10.34 2.45
CA GLY A 215 5.47 10.83 3.70
C GLY A 215 6.46 10.77 4.87
N MET A 216 7.20 9.66 4.99
CA MET A 216 8.22 9.53 6.04
C MET A 216 9.36 10.54 5.86
N GLN A 217 9.81 10.75 4.62
CA GLN A 217 10.84 11.74 4.31
C GLN A 217 10.40 13.15 4.72
N GLN A 218 9.16 13.55 4.40
CA GLN A 218 8.62 14.85 4.82
C GLN A 218 8.55 14.99 6.35
N CYS A 219 8.15 13.95 7.08
CA CYS A 219 8.17 13.97 8.54
C CYS A 219 9.59 14.16 9.09
N GLU A 220 10.58 13.46 8.55
CA GLU A 220 11.97 13.58 8.98
C GLU A 220 12.56 14.96 8.69
N ASP A 221 12.27 15.53 7.52
CA ASP A 221 12.78 16.85 7.14
C ASP A 221 12.14 17.96 7.99
N ASN A 222 10.84 17.84 8.31
CA ASN A 222 10.17 18.77 9.23
C ASN A 222 10.73 18.71 10.65
N VAL A 223 11.02 17.50 11.16
CA VAL A 223 11.67 17.33 12.47
C VAL A 223 13.05 17.98 12.46
N LYS A 224 13.89 17.70 11.45
CA LYS A 224 15.23 18.30 11.33
C LYS A 224 15.17 19.82 11.30
N LEU A 225 14.26 20.40 10.52
CA LEU A 225 14.12 21.85 10.38
C LEU A 225 13.67 22.50 11.69
N CYS A 226 12.77 21.85 12.44
CA CYS A 226 12.34 22.32 13.75
C CYS A 226 13.49 22.27 14.78
N THR A 227 14.22 21.15 14.85
CA THR A 227 15.38 21.01 15.73
C THR A 227 16.48 22.02 15.41
N GLN A 228 16.78 22.26 14.12
CA GLN A 228 17.74 23.29 13.70
C GLN A 228 17.29 24.70 14.12
N SER A 229 16.01 25.02 13.94
CA SER A 229 15.44 26.32 14.32
C SER A 229 15.54 26.56 15.83
N ILE A 230 15.30 25.54 16.65
CA ILE A 230 15.47 25.61 18.11
C ILE A 230 16.93 25.90 18.46
N GLN A 231 17.87 25.19 17.86
CA GLN A 231 19.31 25.39 18.10
C GLN A 231 19.77 26.80 17.71
N ASP A 232 19.28 27.33 16.58
CA ASP A 232 19.65 28.67 16.10
C ASP A 232 19.13 29.77 17.01
N ILE A 233 17.88 29.66 17.50
CA ILE A 233 17.32 30.63 18.48
C ILE A 233 18.06 30.54 19.81
N GLU A 234 18.40 29.34 20.28
CA GLU A 234 19.21 29.18 21.50
C GLU A 234 20.60 29.81 21.36
N ARG A 235 21.26 29.64 20.20
CA ARG A 235 22.54 30.29 19.91
C ARG A 235 22.39 31.83 19.91
N MET A 236 21.39 32.35 19.22
CA MET A 236 21.11 33.80 19.18
C MET A 236 20.85 34.35 20.58
N ASN A 237 20.04 33.67 21.40
CA ASN A 237 19.70 34.16 22.73
C ASN A 237 20.93 34.17 23.66
N LYS A 238 21.83 33.18 23.55
CA LYS A 238 23.13 33.18 24.25
C LYS A 238 24.01 34.36 23.84
N THR A 239 24.10 34.67 22.53
CA THR A 239 24.87 35.80 22.02
C THR A 239 24.29 37.16 22.43
N THR A 240 22.98 37.32 22.43
CA THR A 240 22.32 38.56 22.87
C THR A 240 22.51 38.79 24.37
N ARG A 241 22.42 37.72 25.17
CA ARG A 241 22.61 37.81 26.62
C ARG A 241 24.05 38.17 27.00
N SER A 242 25.05 37.62 26.30
CA SER A 242 26.46 37.95 26.53
C SER A 242 26.83 39.39 26.15
N LYS A 243 26.20 39.96 25.10
CA LYS A 243 26.36 41.38 24.74
C LYS A 243 25.73 42.32 25.77
N SER A 244 24.59 41.94 26.36
CA SER A 244 23.88 42.74 27.36
C SER A 244 24.66 42.85 28.69
N THR A 245 25.29 41.77 29.15
CA THR A 245 26.11 41.78 30.38
C THR A 245 27.45 42.52 30.25
N ASN A 246 27.91 42.79 29.03
CA ASN A 246 29.15 43.53 28.77
C ASN A 246 28.92 45.00 28.37
N GLY A 247 27.74 45.55 28.68
CA GLY A 247 27.44 46.98 28.43
C GLY A 247 28.47 47.92 29.09
N PRO A 248 28.80 49.07 28.44
CA PRO A 248 29.91 49.91 28.85
C PRO A 248 29.67 50.45 30.27
N LYS A 249 30.62 50.20 31.18
CA LYS A 249 30.71 50.93 32.45
C LYS A 249 30.82 52.42 32.10
N LYS A 250 29.74 53.18 32.32
CA LYS A 250 29.77 54.64 32.27
C LYS A 250 30.86 55.10 33.25
N LYS A 251 31.91 55.69 32.70
CA LYS A 251 32.88 56.51 33.43
C LYS A 251 32.26 57.86 33.74
#